data_AF-A0A526PXD4-F1
#
_entry.id   AF-A0A526PXD4-F1
#
_cell.length_a   1.000
_cell.length_b   1.000
_cell.length_c   1.000
_cell.angle_alpha   90.00
_cell.angle_beta   90.00
_cell.angle_gamma   90.00
#
_symmetry.space_group_name_H-M   'P 1'
#
loop_
_entity.id
_entity.type
_entity.pdbx_description
1 polymer ?
#
loop_
_entity_poly.entity_id
_entity_poly.type
_entity_poly.pdbx_seq_one_letter_code
_entity_poly.pdbx_strand_id
1 'polypeptide(L)' 'MAVLVTGASGFLGSHVLARLAASGTLALGLGRDAARCAALETAGHRIIRHDLSLPLDRALDLRLRRVERIIH' A
#
# COMPACT_ATOMS: atom_id res chain seq x y z
N MET A 1 12.55 0.89 -6.72
CA MET A 1 12.54 1.87 -5.65
C MET A 1 11.13 2.36 -5.37
N ALA A 2 10.37 1.60 -4.58
CA ALA A 2 9.04 1.97 -4.08
C ALA A 2 9.01 1.97 -2.55
N VAL A 3 8.18 2.83 -1.96
CA VAL A 3 7.87 2.83 -0.52
C VAL A 3 6.59 2.01 -0.29
N LEU A 4 6.63 1.04 0.60
CA LEU A 4 5.44 0.33 1.08
C LEU A 4 4.86 1.05 2.29
N VAL A 5 3.57 1.39 2.25
CA VAL A 5 2.81 1.91 3.38
C VAL A 5 1.87 0.81 3.84
N THR A 6 2.10 0.25 5.04
CA THR A 6 1.13 -0.66 5.66
C THR A 6 0.02 0.12 6.33
N GLY A 7 -1.13 -0.52 6.60
CA GLY A 7 -2.28 0.20 7.13
C GLY A 7 -2.75 1.32 6.20
N ALA A 8 -2.50 1.18 4.89
CA ALA A 8 -2.69 2.23 3.88
C ALA A 8 -4.13 2.73 3.79
N SER A 9 -5.11 1.87 4.06
CA SER A 9 -6.54 2.22 4.10
C SER A 9 -7.02 2.75 5.46
N GLY A 10 -6.10 2.92 6.41
CA GLY A 10 -6.34 3.57 7.69
C GLY A 10 -6.29 5.10 7.58
N PHE A 11 -6.58 5.77 8.70
CA PHE A 11 -6.58 7.23 8.80
C PHE A 11 -5.24 7.82 8.34
N LEU A 12 -4.14 7.49 9.03
CA LEU A 12 -2.84 8.06 8.70
C LEU A 12 -2.28 7.54 7.37
N GLY A 13 -2.37 6.22 7.13
CA GLY A 13 -1.78 5.58 5.96
C GLY A 13 -2.29 6.16 4.63
N SER A 14 -3.57 6.53 4.56
CA SER A 14 -4.16 7.12 3.35
C SER A 14 -3.59 8.51 3.04
N HIS A 15 -3.40 9.34 4.07
CA HIS A 15 -2.75 10.64 3.92
C HIS A 15 -1.26 10.52 3.59
N VAL A 16 -0.56 9.52 4.14
CA VAL A 16 0.85 9.24 3.79
C VAL A 16 0.96 8.84 2.32
N LEU A 17 0.09 7.96 1.82
CA LEU A 17 0.04 7.61 0.39
C LEU A 17 -0.21 8.82 -0.49
N ALA A 18 -1.20 9.64 -0.16
CA ALA A 18 -1.50 10.86 -0.89
C ALA A 18 -0.30 11.81 -0.92
N ARG A 19 0.39 11.98 0.21
CA ARG A 19 1.57 12.86 0.32
C ARG A 19 2.77 12.36 -0.47
N LEU A 20 3.02 11.05 -0.48
CA LEU A 20 4.08 10.40 -1.27
C LEU A 20 3.80 10.52 -2.76
N ALA A 21 2.55 10.30 -3.17
CA ALA A 21 2.14 10.49 -4.57
C ALA A 21 2.33 11.95 -5.00
N ALA A 22 1.93 12.91 -4.17
CA ALA A 22 2.11 14.34 -4.44
C ALA A 22 3.59 14.77 -4.50
N SER A 23 4.52 14.06 -3.85
CA SER A 23 5.96 14.30 -4.00
C SER A 23 6.61 13.55 -5.16
N GLY A 24 5.84 12.88 -6.02
CA GLY A 24 6.37 12.05 -7.10
C GLY A 24 7.10 10.78 -6.58
N THR A 25 6.93 10.45 -5.31
CA THR A 25 7.52 9.24 -4.72
C THR A 25 6.65 8.05 -5.03
N LEU A 26 7.23 7.04 -5.69
CA LEU A 26 6.52 5.80 -5.98
C LEU A 26 6.15 5.08 -4.67
N ALA A 27 4.85 4.93 -4.42
CA ALA A 27 4.33 4.27 -3.23
C ALA A 27 3.38 3.12 -3.58
N LEU A 28 3.36 2.12 -2.70
CA LEU A 28 2.46 0.97 -2.71
C LEU A 28 1.78 0.91 -1.36
N GLY A 29 0.45 0.90 -1.34
CA GLY A 29 -0.32 0.70 -0.12
C GLY A 29 -0.59 -0.78 0.14
N LEU A 30 -0.64 -1.17 1.40
CA LEU A 30 -1.15 -2.47 1.84
C LEU A 30 -2.25 -2.26 2.88
N GLY A 31 -3.41 -2.87 2.66
CA GLY A 31 -4.54 -2.81 3.58
C GLY A 31 -5.50 -3.99 3.41
N ARG A 32 -6.36 -4.23 4.41
CA ARG A 32 -7.29 -5.37 4.42
C ARG A 32 -8.74 -5.03 4.05
N ASP A 33 -9.17 -3.81 4.34
CA ASP A 33 -10.55 -3.37 4.09
C ASP A 33 -10.80 -3.19 2.59
N ALA A 34 -11.69 -4.00 2.03
CA ALA A 34 -11.94 -4.04 0.58
C ALA A 34 -12.50 -2.71 0.04
N ALA A 35 -13.47 -2.09 0.73
CA ALA A 35 -14.13 -0.88 0.27
C ALA A 35 -13.16 0.32 0.29
N ARG A 36 -12.39 0.45 1.38
CA ARG A 36 -11.40 1.52 1.50
C ARG A 36 -10.22 1.35 0.55
N CYS A 37 -9.77 0.10 0.33
CA CYS A 37 -8.74 -0.18 -0.67
C CYS A 37 -9.22 0.17 -2.09
N ALA A 38 -10.46 -0.19 -2.46
CA ALA A 38 -11.02 0.16 -3.78
C ALA A 38 -11.16 1.68 -3.99
N ALA A 39 -11.49 2.43 -2.94
CA ALA A 39 -11.53 3.89 -2.99
C ALA A 39 -10.14 4.49 -3.27
N LEU A 40 -9.09 3.97 -2.62
CA LEU A 40 -7.71 4.40 -2.87
C LEU A 40 -7.23 4.03 -4.27
N GLU A 41 -7.61 2.86 -4.79
CA GLU A 41 -7.31 2.47 -6.17
C GLU A 41 -8.00 3.39 -7.18
N THR A 42 -9.26 3.75 -6.93
CA THR A 42 -10.02 4.72 -7.75
C THR A 42 -9.37 6.12 -7.71
N ALA A 43 -8.77 6.49 -6.59
CA ALA A 43 -7.97 7.71 -6.45
C ALA A 43 -6.59 7.63 -7.13
N GLY A 44 -6.25 6.51 -7.76
CA GLY A 44 -5.01 6.31 -8.53
C GLY A 44 -3.84 5.74 -7.72
N HIS A 45 -4.06 5.32 -6.47
CA HIS A 45 -3.02 4.68 -5.67
C HIS A 45 -2.85 3.20 -6.03
N ARG A 46 -1.61 2.71 -5.96
CA ARG A 46 -1.33 1.27 -6.11
C ARG A 46 -1.59 0.60 -4.77
N ILE A 47 -2.51 -0.36 -4.71
CA ILE A 47 -2.88 -1.04 -3.47
C ILE A 47 -2.69 -2.56 -3.59
N ILE A 48 -2.21 -3.16 -2.51
CA ILE A 48 -2.26 -4.59 -2.25
C ILE A 48 -3.33 -4.81 -1.18
N ARG A 49 -4.36 -5.58 -1.52
CA ARG A 49 -5.31 -6.06 -0.52
C ARG A 49 -4.75 -7.32 0.14
N HIS A 50 -4.31 -7.19 1.40
CA HIS A 50 -3.82 -8.31 2.20
C HIS A 50 -4.03 -8.01 3.69
N ASP A 51 -4.43 -9.02 4.46
CA ASP A 51 -4.41 -8.95 5.92
C ASP A 51 -3.05 -9.46 6.41
N LEU A 52 -2.26 -8.60 7.06
CA LEU A 52 -0.92 -8.93 7.56
C LEU A 52 -0.93 -10.01 8.66
N SER A 53 -2.07 -10.31 9.27
CA SER A 53 -2.20 -11.46 10.18
C SER A 53 -2.17 -12.81 9.45
N LEU A 54 -2.36 -12.80 8.11
CA LEU A 54 -2.24 -13.98 7.26
C LEU A 54 -0.82 -14.12 6.71
N PRO A 55 -0.35 -15.35 6.47
CA PRO A 55 0.93 -15.59 5.83
C PRO A 55 1.07 -14.83 4.51
N LEU A 56 2.28 -14.34 4.24
CA LEU A 56 2.63 -13.82 2.92
C LEU A 56 2.85 -15.02 1.99
N ASP A 57 2.24 -14.98 0.81
CA ASP A 57 2.42 -16.02 -0.21
C ASP A 57 3.34 -15.55 -1.35
N ARG A 58 3.71 -16.50 -2.22
CA ARG A 58 4.60 -16.22 -3.37
C ARG A 58 4.01 -15.18 -4.33
N ALA A 59 2.69 -15.06 -4.43
CA ALA A 59 2.05 -14.07 -5.30
C ALA A 59 2.25 -12.66 -4.73
N LEU A 60 2.14 -12.50 -3.42
CA LEU A 60 2.41 -11.26 -2.71
C LEU A 60 3.91 -10.90 -2.77
N ASP A 61 4.81 -11.87 -2.58
CA ASP A 61 6.26 -11.67 -2.70
C ASP A 61 6.65 -11.01 -4.01
N LEU A 62 6.07 -11.44 -5.14
CA LEU A 62 6.34 -10.87 -6.47
C LEU A 62 5.98 -9.39 -6.55
N ARG A 63 4.90 -8.96 -5.90
CA ARG A 63 4.47 -7.56 -5.86
C ARG A 63 5.36 -6.70 -4.96
N LEU A 64 5.99 -7.30 -3.96
CA LEU A 64 6.84 -6.63 -2.98
C LEU A 64 8.32 -6.51 -3.43
N ARG A 65 8.76 -7.23 -4.47
CA ARG A 65 10.18 -7.28 -4.92
C ARG A 65 10.86 -5.93 -5.18
N ARG A 66 10.10 -4.86 -5.43
CA ARG A 66 10.62 -3.52 -5.75
C ARG A 66 10.51 -2.53 -4.58
N VAL A 67 10.04 -3.01 -3.43
CA VAL A 67 9.95 -2.24 -2.18
C VAL A 67 11.33 -2.21 -1.54
N GLU A 68 11.77 -1.01 -1.14
CA GLU A 68 13.06 -0.80 -0.47
C GLU A 68 12.92 -0.11 0.88
N ARG A 69 11.76 0.50 1.12
CA ARG A 69 11.44 1.22 2.34
C ARG A 69 10.02 0.85 2.77
N ILE A 70 9.84 0.65 4.06
CA ILE A 70 8.55 0.30 4.66
C ILE A 70 8.20 1.36 5.70
N ILE A 71 6.97 1.84 5.65
CA ILE A 71 6.34 2.63 6.69
C ILE A 71 5.28 1.72 7.33
N HIS A 72 5.50 1.35 8.60
CA HIS A 72 4.62 0.49 9.38
C HIS A 72 3.90 1.29 10.46
#